data_AF-A0A4P6ZZQ9-F1
#
_entry.id   AF-A0A4P6ZZQ9-F1
#
_cell.length_a   1.000
_cell.length_b   1.000
_cell.length_c   1.000
_cell.angle_alpha   90.00
_cell.angle_beta   90.00
_cell.angle_gamma   90.00
#
_symmetry.space_group_name_H-M   'P 1'
#
loop_
_entity.id
_entity.type
_entity.pdbx_description
1 polymer ?
#
loop_
_entity_poly.entity_id
_entity_poly.type
_entity_poly.pdbx_seq_one_letter_code
_entity_poly.pdbx_strand_id
1 'polypeptide(L)'
;MLFLKKIKQLEFDTNIEKLMSVKRKLNGDQELLTVTEDGIKENWLVCRGENSKIEAIAFLLDENMKIVAVDASRSVAHSFMPTKDNVGLPIKVNGDFSTDPSRTKIVYDDATFNSIEDCCELMVKTIKSQFSKQEFQGIFNILSDKNESVYSKFSQTQKFKEYFISKFKSSLNDNQWFINDDGKSYSTSELKLNPSWLNKEDFLSIMKDTKYSPIDKNYESRFPGLLKFAESYGAEQLTLEEVLDGSKNYSPTLIGGVEILAESIRKYRFQLNLDVKELLKSAKFLCFESKGFLSINQLNGSETIDSIFLEKLNIKINDKNDLEYFVKNLGIPMNINLLEDIKVIHEIMIEESNSLNKAISTFNTNQNVISNDKFKDNVTKYSNSLKKWRSVETNLAAFLEREDSVDRVQDVSKSNLGYDLEVYRGSNIEYIEIKSVDSMGAPISMTNNEYSTANELKEKYILAIAKQTTDSLEVCYVKNPLYNVNLTKRVTRWDWVCDEYTGAISYYDF
;
A
#
# COMPACT_ATOMS: atom_id res chain seq x y z
N MET A 1 -12.64 -31.02 15.43
CA MET A 1 -13.89 -30.55 16.11
C MET A 1 -14.51 -29.30 15.51
N LEU A 2 -13.71 -28.42 14.87
CA LEU A 2 -14.13 -27.12 14.31
C LEU A 2 -15.45 -27.16 13.51
N PHE A 3 -15.56 -28.04 12.51
CA PHE A 3 -16.74 -28.10 11.63
C PHE A 3 -17.86 -29.03 12.13
N LEU A 4 -17.61 -29.84 13.16
CA LEU A 4 -18.61 -30.73 13.74
C LEU A 4 -19.63 -29.92 14.53
N LYS A 5 -20.92 -30.12 14.30
CA LYS A 5 -21.98 -29.25 14.86
C LYS A 5 -22.43 -29.62 16.27
N LYS A 6 -22.43 -30.91 16.60
CA LYS A 6 -23.05 -31.43 17.84
C LYS A 6 -22.05 -31.88 18.90
N ILE A 7 -20.79 -32.08 18.53
CA ILE A 7 -19.74 -32.49 19.45
C ILE A 7 -19.26 -31.30 20.28
N LYS A 8 -19.32 -31.44 21.61
CA LYS A 8 -18.86 -30.43 22.58
C LYS A 8 -17.52 -30.78 23.21
N GLN A 9 -17.24 -32.08 23.36
CA GLN A 9 -16.05 -32.58 24.03
C GLN A 9 -15.67 -33.94 23.41
N LEU A 10 -14.37 -34.19 23.35
CA LEU A 10 -13.76 -35.48 23.06
C LEU A 10 -12.70 -35.74 24.13
N GLU A 11 -12.76 -36.93 24.69
CA GLU A 11 -11.85 -37.40 25.72
C GLU A 11 -11.19 -38.68 25.20
N PHE A 12 -9.86 -38.67 25.19
CA PHE A 12 -9.07 -39.84 24.82
C PHE A 12 -8.53 -40.44 26.11
N ASP A 13 -9.16 -41.54 26.54
CA ASP A 13 -8.72 -42.35 27.67
C ASP A 13 -7.88 -43.51 27.12
N THR A 14 -6.61 -43.23 26.88
CA THR A 14 -5.62 -44.17 26.36
C THR A 14 -4.31 -44.01 27.14
N ASN A 15 -3.20 -44.59 26.66
CA ASN A 15 -1.87 -44.30 27.21
C ASN A 15 -1.48 -42.80 27.15
N ILE A 16 -2.22 -42.00 26.37
CA ILE A 16 -2.15 -40.54 26.33
C ILE A 16 -3.55 -40.04 26.73
N GLU A 17 -3.65 -39.38 27.89
CA GLU A 17 -4.84 -38.64 28.27
C GLU A 17 -4.88 -37.33 27.48
N LYS A 18 -5.95 -37.12 26.71
CA LYS A 18 -6.13 -35.90 25.93
C LYS A 18 -7.56 -35.42 26.00
N LEU A 19 -7.74 -34.13 26.29
CA LEU A 19 -9.04 -33.50 26.38
C LEU A 19 -9.17 -32.38 25.35
N MET A 20 -10.12 -32.55 24.43
CA MET A 20 -10.52 -31.50 23.52
C MET A 20 -11.96 -31.08 23.80
N SER A 21 -12.19 -29.77 23.90
CA SER A 21 -13.54 -29.21 24.04
C SER A 21 -13.75 -28.05 23.09
N VAL A 22 -15.00 -27.73 22.83
CA VAL A 22 -15.37 -26.61 21.97
C VAL A 22 -16.61 -25.91 22.50
N LYS A 23 -16.50 -24.59 22.64
CA LYS A 23 -17.61 -23.69 22.97
C LYS A 23 -18.05 -22.99 21.70
N ARG A 24 -19.36 -22.81 21.52
CA ARG A 24 -19.97 -22.18 20.34
C ARG A 24 -20.89 -21.06 20.78
N LYS A 25 -20.76 -19.90 20.16
CA LYS A 25 -21.70 -18.79 20.25
C LYS A 25 -22.20 -18.49 18.84
N LEU A 26 -23.51 -18.63 18.63
CA LEU A 26 -24.17 -18.35 17.36
C LEU A 26 -24.42 -16.83 17.24
N ASN A 27 -24.12 -16.28 16.07
CA ASN A 27 -24.45 -14.92 15.65
C ASN A 27 -24.98 -14.93 14.22
N GLY A 28 -26.27 -15.23 14.05
CA GLY A 28 -26.85 -15.48 12.72
C GLY A 28 -26.22 -16.70 12.02
N ASP A 29 -25.72 -16.50 10.80
CA ASP A 29 -25.05 -17.55 9.98
C ASP A 29 -23.57 -17.74 10.32
N GLN A 30 -23.08 -17.02 11.33
CA GLN A 30 -21.72 -17.10 11.81
C GLN A 30 -21.68 -17.73 13.19
N GLU A 31 -20.66 -18.55 13.42
CA GLU A 31 -20.40 -19.19 14.70
C GLU A 31 -19.04 -18.73 15.21
N LEU A 32 -19.00 -18.16 16.40
CA LEU A 32 -17.76 -17.95 17.13
C LEU A 32 -17.45 -19.20 17.96
N LEU A 33 -16.31 -19.82 17.68
CA LEU A 33 -15.86 -21.05 18.31
C LEU A 33 -14.63 -20.78 19.16
N THR A 34 -14.59 -21.36 20.36
CA THR A 34 -13.35 -21.51 21.12
C THR A 34 -13.06 -23.00 21.23
N VAL A 35 -12.00 -23.45 20.57
CA VAL A 35 -11.48 -24.82 20.69
C VAL A 35 -10.45 -24.80 21.81
N THR A 36 -10.58 -25.72 22.76
CA THR A 36 -9.60 -25.91 23.84
C THR A 36 -9.02 -27.31 23.72
N GLU A 37 -7.70 -27.41 23.63
CA GLU A 37 -6.94 -28.66 23.52
C GLU A 37 -5.81 -28.62 24.54
N ASP A 38 -5.86 -29.50 25.55
CA ASP A 38 -4.86 -29.59 26.63
C ASP A 38 -4.53 -28.22 27.29
N GLY A 39 -5.56 -27.40 27.46
CA GLY A 39 -5.47 -26.06 28.06
C GLY A 39 -5.15 -24.92 27.08
N ILE A 40 -4.66 -25.23 25.87
CA ILE A 40 -4.44 -24.24 24.80
C ILE A 40 -5.78 -23.88 24.18
N LYS A 41 -6.06 -22.58 24.03
CA LYS A 41 -7.30 -22.08 23.46
C LYS A 41 -7.04 -21.40 22.12
N GLU A 42 -7.87 -21.74 21.13
CA GLU A 42 -7.93 -21.05 19.86
C GLU A 42 -9.34 -20.57 19.57
N ASN A 43 -9.46 -19.34 19.11
CA ASN A 43 -10.73 -18.75 18.71
C ASN A 43 -10.86 -18.81 17.18
N TRP A 44 -12.05 -19.15 16.70
CA TRP A 44 -12.33 -19.32 15.29
C TRP A 44 -13.66 -18.68 14.94
N LEU A 45 -13.70 -17.92 13.85
CA LEU A 45 -14.93 -17.52 13.19
C LEU A 45 -15.27 -18.56 12.12
N VAL A 46 -16.44 -19.18 12.21
CA VAL A 46 -16.92 -20.14 11.23
C VAL A 46 -18.17 -19.60 10.54
N CYS A 47 -18.09 -19.37 9.24
CA CYS A 47 -19.22 -18.97 8.39
C CYS A 47 -19.79 -20.23 7.73
N ARG A 48 -21.12 -20.38 7.69
CA ARG A 48 -21.78 -21.55 7.08
C ARG A 48 -22.77 -21.14 6.00
N GLY A 49 -22.94 -22.02 5.00
CA GLY A 49 -23.97 -21.86 3.97
C GLY A 49 -25.39 -21.96 4.55
N GLU A 50 -26.33 -21.17 4.02
CA GLU A 50 -27.72 -21.11 4.50
C GLU A 50 -28.49 -22.41 4.25
N ASN A 51 -28.29 -23.05 3.09
CA ASN A 51 -29.12 -24.16 2.61
C ASN A 51 -28.74 -25.52 3.21
N SER A 52 -27.49 -25.97 3.03
CA SER A 52 -27.02 -27.29 3.49
C SER A 52 -26.39 -27.23 4.91
N LYS A 53 -25.86 -26.05 5.29
CA LYS A 53 -24.90 -25.85 6.39
C LYS A 53 -23.70 -26.81 6.34
N ILE A 54 -23.47 -27.52 5.23
CA ILE A 54 -22.35 -28.45 5.05
C ILE A 54 -21.12 -27.62 4.75
N GLU A 55 -21.22 -26.73 3.77
CA GLU A 55 -20.19 -25.79 3.40
C GLU A 55 -19.93 -24.82 4.54
N ALA A 56 -18.66 -24.73 4.92
CA ALA A 56 -18.22 -23.83 5.95
C ALA A 56 -16.80 -23.34 5.70
N ILE A 57 -16.57 -22.09 6.04
CA ILE A 57 -15.24 -21.46 6.00
C ILE A 57 -14.89 -21.05 7.40
N ALA A 58 -13.65 -21.33 7.82
CA ALA A 58 -13.17 -20.97 9.14
C ALA A 58 -11.93 -20.08 9.08
N PHE A 59 -12.00 -19.00 9.83
CA PHE A 59 -10.96 -18.01 10.04
C PHE A 59 -10.44 -18.11 11.47
N LEU A 60 -9.12 -18.11 11.65
CA LEU A 60 -8.50 -18.07 12.97
C LEU A 60 -8.57 -16.63 13.52
N LEU A 61 -8.85 -16.51 14.81
CA LEU A 61 -8.94 -15.23 15.50
C LEU A 61 -7.82 -15.13 16.56
N ASP A 62 -7.21 -13.96 16.64
CA ASP A 62 -6.28 -13.63 17.72
C ASP A 62 -7.01 -13.25 19.03
N GLU A 63 -6.24 -12.86 20.04
CA GLU A 63 -6.74 -12.44 21.35
C GLU A 63 -7.65 -11.19 21.28
N ASN A 64 -7.47 -10.37 20.24
CA ASN A 64 -8.26 -9.15 19.98
C ASN A 64 -9.43 -9.42 19.03
N MET A 65 -9.76 -10.69 18.76
CA MET A 65 -10.84 -11.09 17.85
C MET A 65 -10.62 -10.66 16.40
N LYS A 66 -9.37 -10.37 16.01
CA LYS A 66 -8.99 -10.05 14.64
C LYS A 66 -8.68 -11.33 13.87
N ILE A 67 -9.09 -11.38 12.62
CA ILE A 67 -8.77 -12.49 11.72
C ILE A 67 -7.27 -12.46 11.42
N VAL A 68 -6.62 -13.60 11.65
CA VAL A 68 -5.19 -13.83 11.41
C VAL A 68 -4.98 -15.05 10.54
N ALA A 69 -3.82 -15.12 9.90
CA ALA A 69 -3.48 -16.19 8.98
C ALA A 69 -3.36 -17.53 9.71
N VAL A 70 -3.96 -18.57 9.15
CA VAL A 70 -3.69 -19.96 9.53
C VAL A 70 -2.37 -20.42 8.89
N ASP A 71 -1.54 -21.12 9.65
CA ASP A 71 -0.31 -21.71 9.11
C ASP A 71 -0.57 -22.60 7.90
N ALA A 72 0.31 -22.56 6.90
CA ALA A 72 0.14 -23.32 5.66
C ALA A 72 -0.06 -24.83 5.86
N SER A 73 0.53 -25.42 6.93
CA SER A 73 0.34 -26.84 7.27
C SER A 73 -1.06 -27.16 7.80
N ARG A 74 -1.80 -26.15 8.27
CA ARG A 74 -3.13 -26.25 8.88
C ARG A 74 -4.24 -25.74 7.94
N SER A 75 -3.88 -25.00 6.89
CA SER A 75 -4.77 -24.46 5.84
C SER A 75 -5.23 -25.51 4.84
N VAL A 76 -5.97 -26.51 5.34
CA VAL A 76 -6.40 -27.67 4.56
C VAL A 76 -7.91 -27.68 4.36
N ALA A 77 -8.34 -28.37 3.31
CA ALA A 77 -9.74 -28.69 3.09
C ALA A 77 -10.18 -29.84 4.02
N HIS A 78 -11.44 -29.79 4.46
CA HIS A 78 -12.07 -30.78 5.30
C HIS A 78 -13.28 -31.39 4.57
N SER A 79 -13.39 -32.71 4.62
CA SER A 79 -14.60 -33.45 4.25
C SER A 79 -14.92 -34.38 5.41
N PHE A 80 -15.71 -33.87 6.37
CA PHE A 80 -15.90 -34.41 7.71
C PHE A 80 -14.62 -34.46 8.58
N MET A 81 -13.52 -35.02 8.06
CA MET A 81 -12.17 -35.03 8.63
C MET A 81 -11.22 -34.12 7.83
N PRO A 82 -10.11 -33.64 8.43
CA PRO A 82 -9.09 -32.90 7.69
C PRO A 82 -8.44 -33.78 6.61
N THR A 83 -8.28 -33.21 5.42
CA THR A 83 -7.49 -33.81 4.34
C THR A 83 -6.04 -33.28 4.39
N LYS A 84 -5.19 -33.77 3.49
CA LYS A 84 -3.83 -33.24 3.25
C LYS A 84 -3.78 -32.22 2.11
N ASP A 85 -4.93 -31.87 1.52
CA ASP A 85 -4.97 -30.93 0.39
C ASP A 85 -5.14 -29.51 0.92
N ASN A 86 -4.22 -28.65 0.51
CA ASN A 86 -4.15 -27.26 0.93
C ASN A 86 -5.15 -26.42 0.14
N VAL A 87 -5.78 -25.45 0.79
CA VAL A 87 -6.79 -24.56 0.18
C VAL A 87 -6.17 -23.48 -0.71
N GLY A 88 -4.91 -23.14 -0.45
CA GLY A 88 -4.20 -22.03 -1.09
C GLY A 88 -4.31 -20.69 -0.39
N LEU A 89 -5.24 -20.59 0.55
CA LEU A 89 -5.51 -19.43 1.37
C LEU A 89 -5.26 -19.77 2.83
N PRO A 90 -4.87 -18.80 3.68
CA PRO A 90 -4.58 -19.03 5.10
C PRO A 90 -5.86 -19.19 5.95
N ILE A 91 -6.75 -20.09 5.52
CA ILE A 91 -8.05 -20.42 6.10
C ILE A 91 -8.26 -21.94 6.09
N LYS A 92 -9.34 -22.41 6.71
CA LYS A 92 -9.82 -23.79 6.52
C LYS A 92 -11.17 -23.76 5.83
N VAL A 93 -11.41 -24.71 4.94
CA VAL A 93 -12.73 -24.90 4.30
C VAL A 93 -13.24 -26.30 4.60
N ASN A 94 -14.55 -26.43 4.72
CA ASN A 94 -15.25 -27.70 4.83
C ASN A 94 -16.34 -27.75 3.77
N GLY A 95 -16.45 -28.89 3.09
CA GLY A 95 -17.46 -29.14 2.09
C GLY A 95 -17.71 -30.64 1.97
N ASP A 96 -18.69 -31.02 1.15
CA ASP A 96 -18.97 -32.41 0.79
C ASP A 96 -18.01 -32.89 -0.31
N PHE A 97 -16.71 -32.77 -0.06
CA PHE A 97 -15.71 -33.18 -1.03
C PHE A 97 -15.60 -34.70 -1.05
N SER A 98 -15.62 -35.29 -2.25
CA SER A 98 -15.25 -36.70 -2.44
C SER A 98 -13.79 -36.91 -2.02
N THR A 99 -13.52 -38.03 -1.37
CA THR A 99 -12.17 -38.36 -0.90
C THR A 99 -11.76 -39.77 -1.29
N ASP A 100 -10.46 -40.02 -1.35
CA ASP A 100 -9.91 -41.35 -1.52
C ASP A 100 -10.27 -42.27 -0.33
N PRO A 101 -10.14 -43.61 -0.43
CA PRO A 101 -10.49 -44.51 0.67
C PRO A 101 -9.75 -44.22 1.99
N SER A 102 -8.52 -43.67 1.93
CA SER A 102 -7.77 -43.26 3.12
C SER A 102 -8.27 -41.95 3.75
N ARG A 103 -9.16 -41.22 3.06
CA ARG A 103 -9.73 -39.92 3.44
C ARG A 103 -8.69 -38.83 3.63
N THR A 104 -7.51 -38.99 3.03
CA THR A 104 -6.43 -38.01 3.14
C THR A 104 -6.31 -37.12 1.92
N LYS A 105 -6.96 -37.49 0.80
CA LYS A 105 -6.93 -36.76 -0.47
C LYS A 105 -8.32 -36.54 -1.05
N ILE A 106 -8.51 -35.38 -1.66
CA ILE A 106 -9.72 -35.02 -2.38
C ILE A 106 -9.70 -35.63 -3.79
N VAL A 107 -10.84 -36.17 -4.20
CA VAL A 107 -11.12 -36.70 -5.53
C VAL A 107 -11.86 -35.64 -6.33
N TYR A 108 -11.46 -35.45 -7.59
CA TYR A 108 -12.02 -34.43 -8.49
C TYR A 108 -13.15 -35.01 -9.31
N ASP A 109 -14.35 -34.94 -8.76
CA ASP A 109 -15.61 -35.29 -9.41
C ASP A 109 -16.61 -34.13 -9.31
N ASP A 110 -17.79 -34.31 -9.89
CA ASP A 110 -18.83 -33.27 -9.93
C ASP A 110 -19.27 -32.83 -8.53
N ALA A 111 -19.33 -33.75 -7.55
CA ALA A 111 -19.68 -33.43 -6.17
C ALA A 111 -18.65 -32.49 -5.53
N THR A 112 -17.37 -32.80 -5.66
CA THR A 112 -16.29 -31.91 -5.21
C THR A 112 -16.34 -30.56 -5.90
N PHE A 113 -16.57 -30.52 -7.23
CA PHE A 113 -16.63 -29.25 -7.96
C PHE A 113 -17.79 -28.36 -7.50
N ASN A 114 -18.97 -28.93 -7.31
CA ASN A 114 -20.13 -28.19 -6.79
C ASN A 114 -19.87 -27.68 -5.37
N SER A 115 -19.30 -28.52 -4.49
CA SER A 115 -19.02 -28.08 -3.11
C SER A 115 -17.91 -27.00 -3.04
N ILE A 116 -16.96 -27.00 -3.98
CA ILE A 116 -16.00 -25.90 -4.12
C ILE A 116 -16.72 -24.60 -4.52
N GLU A 117 -17.64 -24.67 -5.47
CA GLU A 117 -18.43 -23.52 -5.92
C GLU A 117 -19.25 -22.92 -4.76
N ASP A 118 -19.97 -23.76 -4.04
CA ASP A 118 -20.73 -23.37 -2.84
C ASP A 118 -19.82 -22.74 -1.75
N CYS A 119 -18.61 -23.28 -1.54
CA CYS A 119 -17.63 -22.67 -0.65
C CYS A 119 -17.18 -21.28 -1.14
N CYS A 120 -16.92 -21.11 -2.44
CA CYS A 120 -16.51 -19.84 -3.00
C CYS A 120 -17.62 -18.79 -2.91
N GLU A 121 -18.87 -19.16 -3.19
CA GLU A 121 -20.04 -18.28 -3.01
C GLU A 121 -20.22 -17.85 -1.55
N LEU A 122 -20.07 -18.78 -0.61
CA LEU A 122 -20.10 -18.48 0.82
C LEU A 122 -18.99 -17.49 1.20
N MET A 123 -17.81 -17.61 0.61
CA MET A 123 -16.69 -16.70 0.85
C MET A 123 -17.00 -15.30 0.34
N VAL A 124 -17.55 -15.19 -0.87
CA VAL A 124 -17.98 -13.92 -1.46
C VAL A 124 -19.05 -13.25 -0.59
N LYS A 125 -20.05 -14.01 -0.14
CA LYS A 125 -21.09 -13.50 0.76
C LYS A 125 -20.50 -13.02 2.09
N THR A 126 -19.55 -13.77 2.64
CA THR A 126 -18.84 -13.40 3.87
C THR A 126 -18.09 -12.09 3.69
N ILE A 127 -17.35 -11.92 2.59
CA ILE A 127 -16.67 -10.66 2.25
C ILE A 127 -17.67 -9.52 2.12
N LYS A 128 -18.75 -9.70 1.36
CA LYS A 128 -19.78 -8.68 1.17
C LYS A 128 -20.38 -8.20 2.50
N SER A 129 -20.60 -9.12 3.44
CA SER A 129 -21.16 -8.79 4.76
C SER A 129 -20.26 -7.87 5.61
N GLN A 130 -18.95 -7.83 5.34
CA GLN A 130 -18.00 -6.99 6.07
C GLN A 130 -18.25 -5.50 5.85
N PHE A 131 -18.74 -5.12 4.66
CA PHE A 131 -19.07 -3.73 4.35
C PHE A 131 -20.26 -3.22 5.17
N SER A 132 -21.19 -4.10 5.58
CA SER A 132 -22.37 -3.72 6.37
C SER A 132 -22.14 -3.83 7.88
N LYS A 133 -21.46 -4.89 8.34
CA LYS A 133 -21.38 -5.21 9.77
C LYS A 133 -20.06 -4.80 10.43
N GLN A 134 -18.96 -4.70 9.67
CA GLN A 134 -17.60 -4.47 10.16
C GLN A 134 -17.22 -5.31 11.39
N GLU A 135 -17.74 -6.55 11.49
CA GLU A 135 -17.62 -7.36 12.70
C GLU A 135 -16.19 -7.92 12.89
N PHE A 136 -15.44 -8.15 11.80
CA PHE A 136 -14.13 -8.80 11.88
C PHE A 136 -13.06 -8.15 10.99
N GLN A 137 -12.09 -7.52 11.63
CA GLN A 137 -10.92 -6.95 10.96
C GLN A 137 -9.97 -8.05 10.45
N GLY A 138 -9.19 -7.74 9.42
CA GLY A 138 -8.09 -8.59 8.94
C GLY A 138 -8.42 -9.55 7.79
N ILE A 139 -9.70 -9.70 7.44
CA ILE A 139 -10.13 -10.61 6.35
C ILE A 139 -9.49 -10.30 5.00
N PHE A 140 -9.38 -9.03 4.60
CA PHE A 140 -8.78 -8.70 3.30
C PHE A 140 -7.28 -8.96 3.28
N ASN A 141 -6.57 -8.68 4.39
CA ASN A 141 -5.15 -8.98 4.54
C ASN A 141 -4.88 -10.47 4.31
N ILE A 142 -5.60 -11.35 5.01
CA ILE A 142 -5.35 -12.78 4.93
C ILE A 142 -5.75 -13.36 3.56
N LEU A 143 -6.80 -12.84 2.91
CA LEU A 143 -7.24 -13.33 1.60
C LEU A 143 -6.38 -12.79 0.45
N SER A 144 -5.66 -11.69 0.67
CA SER A 144 -4.65 -11.16 -0.27
C SER A 144 -3.35 -11.97 -0.27
N ASP A 145 -3.09 -12.74 0.79
CA ASP A 145 -1.86 -13.51 0.95
C ASP A 145 -2.00 -14.89 0.27
N LYS A 146 -1.80 -14.89 -1.05
CA LYS A 146 -1.72 -16.14 -1.81
C LYS A 146 -0.36 -16.75 -1.55
N ASN A 147 -0.34 -17.93 -0.94
CA ASN A 147 0.87 -18.74 -0.81
C ASN A 147 1.31 -19.28 -2.19
N GLU A 148 1.70 -18.44 -3.15
CA GLU A 148 2.19 -18.87 -4.47
C GLU A 148 3.61 -19.43 -4.34
N SER A 149 3.75 -20.74 -4.17
CA SER A 149 5.05 -21.39 -4.28
C SER A 149 5.41 -21.57 -5.75
N VAL A 150 6.52 -20.97 -6.18
CA VAL A 150 7.06 -21.00 -7.56
C VAL A 150 7.47 -22.40 -8.02
N TYR A 151 7.54 -23.39 -7.13
CA TYR A 151 8.03 -24.76 -7.39
C TYR A 151 6.92 -25.80 -7.66
N SER A 152 5.77 -25.40 -8.21
CA SER A 152 4.48 -26.09 -8.02
C SER A 152 3.88 -26.86 -9.20
N LYS A 153 4.65 -27.25 -10.23
CA LYS A 153 4.05 -27.88 -11.42
C LYS A 153 3.85 -29.41 -11.36
N PHE A 154 4.20 -30.09 -10.25
CA PHE A 154 4.35 -31.55 -10.25
C PHE A 154 3.72 -32.33 -9.07
N SER A 155 2.96 -31.69 -8.15
CA SER A 155 2.31 -32.42 -7.05
C SER A 155 0.79 -32.56 -7.21
N GLN A 156 0.23 -33.74 -6.96
CA GLN A 156 -1.22 -33.98 -6.94
C GLN A 156 -1.95 -33.14 -5.85
N THR A 157 -1.24 -32.67 -4.81
CA THR A 157 -1.78 -31.74 -3.79
C THR A 157 -2.06 -30.33 -4.30
N GLN A 158 -1.52 -29.94 -5.46
CA GLN A 158 -1.69 -28.59 -6.01
C GLN A 158 -3.01 -28.37 -6.75
N LYS A 159 -3.63 -29.46 -7.25
CA LYS A 159 -4.86 -29.36 -8.05
C LYS A 159 -6.00 -28.68 -7.28
N PHE A 160 -6.18 -28.99 -5.99
CA PHE A 160 -7.28 -28.41 -5.20
C PHE A 160 -7.04 -26.92 -4.96
N LYS A 161 -5.85 -26.56 -4.49
CA LYS A 161 -5.45 -25.16 -4.26
C LYS A 161 -5.63 -24.29 -5.51
N GLU A 162 -5.07 -24.71 -6.63
CA GLU A 162 -5.12 -23.93 -7.88
C GLU A 162 -6.55 -23.78 -8.37
N TYR A 163 -7.31 -24.87 -8.34
CA TYR A 163 -8.71 -24.86 -8.74
C TYR A 163 -9.56 -24.00 -7.79
N PHE A 164 -9.37 -24.11 -6.48
CA PHE A 164 -10.08 -23.33 -5.49
C PHE A 164 -9.79 -21.82 -5.63
N ILE A 165 -8.52 -21.41 -5.78
CA ILE A 165 -8.16 -20.01 -6.01
C ILE A 165 -8.74 -19.50 -7.34
N SER A 166 -8.66 -20.31 -8.41
CA SER A 166 -9.22 -19.96 -9.73
C SER A 166 -10.74 -19.80 -9.67
N LYS A 167 -11.44 -20.70 -8.99
CA LYS A 167 -12.88 -20.62 -8.77
C LYS A 167 -13.26 -19.45 -7.90
N PHE A 168 -12.53 -19.19 -6.81
CA PHE A 168 -12.78 -18.03 -5.98
C PHE A 168 -12.61 -16.72 -6.76
N LYS A 169 -11.57 -16.60 -7.59
CA LYS A 169 -11.39 -15.45 -8.49
C LYS A 169 -12.58 -15.30 -9.44
N SER A 170 -13.05 -16.39 -10.04
CA SER A 170 -14.20 -16.38 -10.94
C SER A 170 -15.48 -15.97 -10.20
N SER A 171 -15.73 -16.52 -9.01
CA SER A 171 -16.87 -16.13 -8.18
C SER A 171 -16.85 -14.65 -7.81
N LEU A 172 -15.69 -14.03 -7.56
CA LEU A 172 -15.60 -12.58 -7.33
C LEU A 172 -15.89 -11.73 -8.59
N ASN A 173 -15.66 -12.27 -9.79
CA ASN A 173 -16.02 -11.62 -11.04
C ASN A 173 -17.51 -11.78 -11.34
N ASP A 174 -18.08 -12.94 -11.03
CA ASP A 174 -19.47 -13.26 -11.34
C ASP A 174 -20.45 -12.69 -10.30
N ASN A 175 -19.96 -12.32 -9.11
CA ASN A 175 -20.78 -11.84 -8.01
C ASN A 175 -20.36 -10.43 -7.55
N GLN A 176 -21.37 -9.62 -7.21
CA GLN A 176 -21.15 -8.28 -6.68
C GLN A 176 -20.82 -8.33 -5.18
N TRP A 177 -19.53 -8.22 -4.85
CA TRP A 177 -19.00 -8.38 -3.50
C TRP A 177 -18.61 -7.07 -2.82
N PHE A 178 -18.19 -6.07 -3.59
CA PHE A 178 -17.77 -4.76 -3.07
C PHE A 178 -18.98 -3.84 -2.96
N ILE A 179 -19.12 -3.13 -1.85
CA ILE A 179 -20.16 -2.11 -1.66
C ILE A 179 -19.48 -0.75 -1.54
N ASN A 180 -19.76 0.14 -2.49
CA ASN A 180 -19.23 1.51 -2.46
C ASN A 180 -20.06 2.40 -1.51
N ASP A 181 -19.58 3.59 -1.22
CA ASP A 181 -20.23 4.58 -0.35
C ASP A 181 -21.60 5.05 -0.88
N ASP A 182 -21.88 4.84 -2.18
CA ASP A 182 -23.20 5.04 -2.79
C ASP A 182 -24.22 3.93 -2.49
N GLY A 183 -23.80 2.88 -1.77
CA GLY A 183 -24.61 1.72 -1.42
C GLY A 183 -24.79 0.69 -2.54
N LYS A 184 -24.24 0.92 -3.73
CA LYS A 184 -24.30 -0.03 -4.84
C LYS A 184 -23.25 -1.12 -4.68
N SER A 185 -23.57 -2.30 -5.21
CA SER A 185 -22.67 -3.46 -5.20
C SER A 185 -21.99 -3.64 -6.56
N TYR A 186 -20.73 -4.07 -6.55
CA TYR A 186 -19.90 -4.21 -7.74
C TYR A 186 -19.10 -5.52 -7.70
N SER A 187 -18.93 -6.15 -8.86
CA SER A 187 -18.01 -7.27 -9.07
C SER A 187 -16.59 -6.76 -9.29
N THR A 188 -15.57 -7.64 -9.22
CA THR A 188 -14.17 -7.23 -9.42
C THR A 188 -13.92 -6.56 -10.77
N SER A 189 -14.58 -7.03 -11.83
CA SER A 189 -14.42 -6.49 -13.20
C SER A 189 -14.98 -5.08 -13.37
N GLU A 190 -15.80 -4.63 -12.43
CA GLU A 190 -16.42 -3.31 -12.40
C GLU A 190 -15.64 -2.32 -11.53
N LEU A 191 -14.48 -2.71 -11.00
CA LEU A 191 -13.67 -1.89 -10.09
C LEU A 191 -12.46 -1.28 -10.81
N LYS A 192 -12.11 -0.05 -10.43
CA LYS A 192 -10.76 0.50 -10.65
C LYS A 192 -10.15 0.98 -9.35
N LEU A 193 -8.88 0.68 -9.16
CA LEU A 193 -8.10 1.07 -7.99
C LEU A 193 -7.40 2.40 -8.23
N ASN A 194 -7.34 3.24 -7.20
CA ASN A 194 -6.54 4.45 -7.24
C ASN A 194 -5.05 4.10 -7.37
N PRO A 195 -4.35 4.53 -8.43
CA PRO A 195 -2.94 4.24 -8.57
C PRO A 195 -2.12 4.94 -7.47
N SER A 196 -0.95 4.40 -7.15
CA SER A 196 -0.10 4.91 -6.08
C SER A 196 0.38 6.35 -6.33
N TRP A 197 0.59 6.71 -7.60
CA TRP A 197 1.15 8.00 -8.04
C TRP A 197 0.12 9.13 -8.19
N LEU A 198 -1.19 8.84 -8.24
CA LEU A 198 -2.24 9.84 -8.36
C LEU A 198 -2.90 10.10 -7.01
N ASN A 199 -3.15 11.38 -6.72
CA ASN A 199 -3.92 11.78 -5.57
C ASN A 199 -5.40 11.39 -5.71
N LYS A 200 -6.06 11.28 -4.56
CA LYS A 200 -7.44 10.79 -4.47
C LYS A 200 -8.44 11.70 -5.19
N GLU A 201 -8.28 13.01 -5.10
CA GLU A 201 -9.29 13.97 -5.59
C GLU A 201 -9.40 13.91 -7.11
N ASP A 202 -8.26 13.93 -7.79
CA ASP A 202 -8.19 13.80 -9.25
C ASP A 202 -8.66 12.41 -9.71
N PHE A 203 -8.24 11.35 -9.02
CA PHE A 203 -8.72 10.00 -9.29
C PHE A 203 -10.24 9.90 -9.24
N LEU A 204 -10.86 10.35 -8.14
CA LEU A 204 -12.32 10.31 -8.01
C LEU A 204 -13.01 11.18 -9.05
N SER A 205 -12.42 12.32 -9.43
CA SER A 205 -12.99 13.20 -10.43
C SER A 205 -12.98 12.60 -11.83
N ILE A 206 -11.89 11.95 -12.22
CA ILE A 206 -11.79 11.22 -13.50
C ILE A 206 -12.79 10.05 -13.53
N MET A 207 -12.93 9.34 -12.41
CA MET A 207 -13.81 8.17 -12.31
C MET A 207 -15.29 8.48 -12.46
N LYS A 208 -15.74 9.73 -12.23
CA LYS A 208 -17.17 10.14 -12.34
C LYS A 208 -17.78 9.87 -13.71
N ASP A 209 -16.98 10.02 -14.78
CA ASP A 209 -17.43 9.85 -16.15
C ASP A 209 -17.17 8.43 -16.69
N THR A 210 -16.72 7.51 -15.81
CA THR A 210 -16.47 6.12 -16.17
C THR A 210 -17.60 5.21 -15.72
N LYS A 211 -17.70 4.02 -16.33
CA LYS A 211 -18.64 2.97 -15.89
C LYS A 211 -18.17 2.20 -14.65
N TYR A 212 -16.95 2.45 -14.18
CA TYR A 212 -16.29 1.67 -13.13
C TYR A 212 -16.49 2.31 -11.77
N SER A 213 -16.51 1.48 -10.72
CA SER A 213 -16.58 1.91 -9.34
C SER A 213 -15.17 2.17 -8.81
N PRO A 214 -14.89 3.36 -8.24
CA PRO A 214 -13.58 3.66 -7.68
C PRO A 214 -13.39 2.99 -6.32
N ILE A 215 -12.21 2.40 -6.11
CA ILE A 215 -11.70 2.07 -4.78
C ILE A 215 -10.50 2.96 -4.50
N ASP A 216 -10.75 4.01 -3.72
CA ASP A 216 -9.71 4.96 -3.33
C ASP A 216 -8.95 4.55 -2.05
N LYS A 217 -7.85 5.25 -1.78
CA LYS A 217 -6.93 4.95 -0.67
C LYS A 217 -7.58 5.02 0.71
N ASN A 218 -8.68 5.76 0.89
CA ASN A 218 -9.35 5.89 2.18
C ASN A 218 -10.07 4.61 2.61
N TYR A 219 -10.41 3.73 1.66
CA TYR A 219 -11.01 2.44 2.01
C TYR A 219 -10.09 1.61 2.91
N GLU A 220 -8.77 1.79 2.79
CA GLU A 220 -7.79 1.03 3.57
C GLU A 220 -7.87 1.35 5.07
N SER A 221 -8.32 2.56 5.44
CA SER A 221 -8.54 2.93 6.84
C SER A 221 -9.73 2.20 7.47
N ARG A 222 -10.77 1.95 6.68
CA ARG A 222 -12.00 1.25 7.11
C ARG A 222 -11.87 -0.26 6.95
N PHE A 223 -11.15 -0.71 5.93
CA PHE A 223 -11.02 -2.10 5.53
C PHE A 223 -9.54 -2.41 5.20
N PRO A 224 -8.68 -2.58 6.22
CA PRO A 224 -7.27 -2.84 6.00
C PRO A 224 -7.02 -4.10 5.14
N GLY A 225 -6.22 -3.96 4.10
CA GLY A 225 -5.89 -4.98 3.11
C GLY A 225 -6.78 -4.96 1.86
N LEU A 226 -7.80 -4.10 1.78
CA LEU A 226 -8.79 -4.15 0.70
C LEU A 226 -8.19 -3.88 -0.66
N LEU A 227 -7.34 -2.85 -0.79
CA LEU A 227 -6.73 -2.51 -2.09
C LEU A 227 -5.88 -3.67 -2.62
N LYS A 228 -5.01 -4.21 -1.76
CA LYS A 228 -4.17 -5.36 -2.11
C LYS A 228 -5.00 -6.59 -2.44
N PHE A 229 -6.08 -6.84 -1.70
CA PHE A 229 -7.02 -7.92 -1.99
C PHE A 229 -7.64 -7.74 -3.39
N ALA A 230 -8.23 -6.58 -3.67
CA ALA A 230 -8.88 -6.31 -4.95
C ALA A 230 -7.89 -6.47 -6.12
N GLU A 231 -6.68 -5.91 -5.99
CA GLU A 231 -5.61 -6.06 -6.97
C GLU A 231 -5.22 -7.53 -7.18
N SER A 232 -5.05 -8.28 -6.09
CA SER A 232 -4.69 -9.71 -6.13
C SER A 232 -5.73 -10.56 -6.88
N TYR A 233 -6.99 -10.14 -6.90
CA TYR A 233 -8.07 -10.85 -7.59
C TYR A 233 -8.46 -10.23 -8.93
N GLY A 234 -7.73 -9.22 -9.41
CA GLY A 234 -7.83 -8.73 -10.79
C GLY A 234 -8.52 -7.38 -10.97
N ALA A 235 -8.80 -6.64 -9.89
CA ALA A 235 -9.14 -5.24 -10.03
C ALA A 235 -7.90 -4.48 -10.52
N GLU A 236 -8.05 -3.75 -11.62
CA GLU A 236 -6.94 -3.03 -12.22
C GLU A 236 -6.78 -1.64 -11.61
N GLN A 237 -5.56 -1.11 -11.63
CA GLN A 237 -5.34 0.31 -11.33
C GLN A 237 -5.76 1.17 -12.52
N LEU A 238 -6.20 2.40 -12.27
CA LEU A 238 -6.43 3.37 -13.33
C LEU A 238 -5.10 3.67 -14.04
N THR A 239 -5.06 3.49 -15.35
CA THR A 239 -3.85 3.67 -16.16
C THR A 239 -3.61 5.15 -16.46
N LEU A 240 -2.36 5.49 -16.80
CA LEU A 240 -2.04 6.86 -17.20
C LEU A 240 -2.83 7.27 -18.45
N GLU A 241 -3.02 6.36 -19.40
CA GLU A 241 -3.77 6.60 -20.63
C GLU A 241 -5.24 6.92 -20.35
N GLU A 242 -5.89 6.18 -19.44
CA GLU A 242 -7.25 6.48 -18.96
C GLU A 242 -7.30 7.84 -18.25
N VAL A 243 -6.27 8.19 -17.46
CA VAL A 243 -6.17 9.49 -16.79
C VAL A 243 -6.03 10.64 -17.79
N LEU A 244 -5.15 10.48 -18.79
CA LEU A 244 -4.96 11.47 -19.85
C LEU A 244 -6.25 11.67 -20.66
N ASP A 245 -6.95 10.59 -21.00
CA ASP A 245 -8.24 10.65 -21.68
C ASP A 245 -9.30 11.37 -20.83
N GLY A 246 -9.44 11.03 -19.55
CA GLY A 246 -10.37 11.69 -18.62
C GLY A 246 -10.06 13.19 -18.43
N SER A 247 -8.78 13.56 -18.41
CA SER A 247 -8.34 14.96 -18.27
C SER A 247 -8.65 15.85 -19.48
N LYS A 248 -9.20 15.31 -20.58
CA LYS A 248 -9.77 16.14 -21.66
C LYS A 248 -10.95 16.97 -21.16
N ASN A 249 -11.81 16.34 -20.35
CA ASN A 249 -13.06 16.92 -19.87
C ASN A 249 -12.91 17.50 -18.46
N TYR A 250 -12.03 16.92 -17.64
CA TYR A 250 -11.74 17.35 -16.28
C TYR A 250 -10.48 18.22 -16.20
N SER A 251 -10.52 19.30 -15.43
CA SER A 251 -9.33 20.08 -15.09
C SER A 251 -8.78 19.57 -13.76
N PRO A 252 -7.51 19.10 -13.72
CA PRO A 252 -6.96 18.52 -12.51
C PRO A 252 -6.73 19.55 -11.40
N THR A 253 -6.49 19.07 -10.19
CA THR A 253 -5.94 19.90 -9.13
C THR A 253 -4.48 20.27 -9.42
N LEU A 254 -3.92 21.25 -8.70
CA LEU A 254 -2.50 21.60 -8.85
C LEU A 254 -1.59 20.39 -8.66
N ILE A 255 -1.89 19.56 -7.64
CA ILE A 255 -1.13 18.34 -7.33
C ILE A 255 -1.34 17.28 -8.41
N GLY A 256 -2.58 17.09 -8.85
CA GLY A 256 -2.93 16.13 -9.90
C GLY A 256 -2.25 16.43 -11.23
N GLY A 257 -2.26 17.69 -11.67
CA GLY A 257 -1.57 18.07 -12.90
C GLY A 257 -0.06 17.80 -12.83
N VAL A 258 0.56 18.10 -11.69
CA VAL A 258 1.99 17.80 -11.44
C VAL A 258 2.23 16.29 -11.50
N GLU A 259 1.37 15.49 -10.88
CA GLU A 259 1.45 14.01 -10.87
C GLU A 259 1.28 13.41 -12.26
N ILE A 260 0.29 13.86 -13.01
CA ILE A 260 0.00 13.41 -14.38
C ILE A 260 1.20 13.72 -15.28
N LEU A 261 1.76 14.92 -15.21
CA LEU A 261 2.92 15.30 -16.01
C LEU A 261 4.18 14.52 -15.59
N ALA A 262 4.47 14.43 -14.30
CA ALA A 262 5.62 13.69 -13.80
C ALA A 262 5.56 12.20 -14.21
N GLU A 263 4.38 11.58 -14.10
CA GLU A 263 4.17 10.18 -14.49
C GLU A 263 4.26 10.00 -16.02
N SER A 264 3.78 10.97 -16.79
CA SER A 264 3.92 10.99 -18.25
C SER A 264 5.38 11.05 -18.69
N ILE A 265 6.17 11.92 -18.06
CA ILE A 265 7.63 11.98 -18.30
C ILE A 265 8.26 10.65 -17.90
N ARG A 266 7.96 10.14 -16.70
CA ARG A 266 8.52 8.88 -16.19
C ARG A 266 8.27 7.70 -17.15
N LYS A 267 7.05 7.58 -17.68
CA LYS A 267 6.64 6.47 -18.55
C LYS A 267 7.11 6.63 -20.00
N TYR A 268 7.10 7.85 -20.54
CA TYR A 268 7.28 8.10 -21.97
C TYR A 268 8.51 8.92 -22.36
N ARG A 269 9.39 9.27 -21.42
CA ARG A 269 10.62 10.06 -21.69
C ARG A 269 11.47 9.53 -22.84
N PHE A 270 11.53 8.21 -23.07
CA PHE A 270 12.36 7.65 -24.15
C PHE A 270 11.58 7.31 -25.42
N GLN A 271 10.29 7.01 -25.31
CA GLN A 271 9.50 6.53 -26.44
C GLN A 271 8.06 7.06 -26.36
N LEU A 272 7.72 7.94 -27.28
CA LEU A 272 6.37 8.46 -27.52
C LEU A 272 5.87 7.88 -28.85
N ASN A 273 4.93 6.94 -28.78
CA ASN A 273 4.19 6.52 -29.98
C ASN A 273 3.16 7.59 -30.38
N LEU A 274 2.62 7.50 -31.59
CA LEU A 274 1.70 8.51 -32.13
C LEU A 274 0.39 8.61 -31.32
N ASP A 275 -0.17 7.48 -30.89
CA ASP A 275 -1.44 7.44 -30.15
C ASP A 275 -1.33 8.14 -28.79
N VAL A 276 -0.27 7.86 -28.04
CA VAL A 276 0.02 8.49 -26.75
C VAL A 276 0.33 9.98 -26.93
N LYS A 277 1.01 10.36 -28.01
CA LYS A 277 1.28 11.76 -28.31
C LYS A 277 0.00 12.57 -28.50
N GLU A 278 -0.99 12.01 -29.20
CA GLU A 278 -2.28 12.67 -29.39
C GLU A 278 -3.10 12.72 -28.09
N LEU A 279 -3.06 11.67 -27.27
CA LEU A 279 -3.65 11.70 -25.92
C LEU A 279 -3.05 12.83 -25.08
N LEU A 280 -1.72 12.91 -24.99
CA LEU A 280 -1.03 13.98 -24.25
C LEU A 280 -1.37 15.37 -24.77
N LYS A 281 -1.44 15.56 -26.09
CA LYS A 281 -1.78 16.89 -26.64
C LYS A 281 -3.19 17.36 -26.30
N SER A 282 -4.11 16.43 -26.14
CA SER A 282 -5.52 16.70 -25.83
C SER A 282 -5.84 16.77 -24.33
N ALA A 283 -5.00 16.17 -23.49
CA ALA A 283 -5.12 16.14 -22.04
C ALA A 283 -4.83 17.51 -21.42
N LYS A 284 -5.60 17.92 -20.40
CA LYS A 284 -5.33 19.13 -19.61
C LYS A 284 -4.45 18.77 -18.42
N PHE A 285 -3.14 19.01 -18.51
CA PHE A 285 -2.21 18.75 -17.41
C PHE A 285 -1.19 19.88 -17.15
N LEU A 286 -1.19 20.94 -17.96
CA LEU A 286 -0.33 22.12 -17.78
C LEU A 286 -1.11 23.28 -17.17
N CYS A 287 -0.64 23.82 -16.04
CA CYS A 287 -1.26 24.96 -15.36
C CYS A 287 -0.62 26.29 -15.77
N PHE A 288 -1.42 27.32 -15.97
CA PHE A 288 -1.00 28.66 -16.39
C PHE A 288 -1.61 29.75 -15.48
N GLU A 289 -0.83 30.80 -15.16
CA GLU A 289 -1.11 31.80 -14.09
C GLU A 289 -2.49 32.48 -14.14
N SER A 290 -3.12 32.55 -15.32
CA SER A 290 -4.42 33.20 -15.52
C SER A 290 -5.48 32.35 -16.23
N LYS A 291 -5.08 31.18 -16.77
CA LYS A 291 -5.95 30.32 -17.59
C LYS A 291 -6.21 28.95 -16.94
N GLY A 292 -5.53 28.65 -15.83
CA GLY A 292 -5.61 27.36 -15.17
C GLY A 292 -5.06 26.25 -16.06
N PHE A 293 -5.70 25.07 -16.02
CA PHE A 293 -5.25 23.90 -16.77
C PHE A 293 -5.70 23.91 -18.23
N LEU A 294 -4.73 23.83 -19.15
CA LEU A 294 -4.95 23.75 -20.58
C LEU A 294 -4.28 22.51 -21.19
N SER A 295 -4.83 22.07 -22.32
CA SER A 295 -4.20 21.08 -23.20
C SER A 295 -3.24 21.74 -24.19
N ILE A 296 -2.30 20.97 -24.74
CA ILE A 296 -1.32 21.47 -25.72
C ILE A 296 -2.02 22.01 -26.97
N ASN A 297 -3.10 21.36 -27.39
CA ASN A 297 -3.89 21.78 -28.55
C ASN A 297 -4.59 23.14 -28.36
N GLN A 298 -4.69 23.64 -27.14
CA GLN A 298 -5.29 24.95 -26.82
C GLN A 298 -4.25 26.07 -26.72
N LEU A 299 -2.95 25.76 -26.79
CA LEU A 299 -1.89 26.75 -26.63
C LEU A 299 -1.75 27.61 -27.89
N ASN A 300 -1.51 28.90 -27.69
CA ASN A 300 -1.23 29.84 -28.77
C ASN A 300 0.19 30.43 -28.69
N GLY A 301 0.95 30.07 -27.66
CA GLY A 301 2.34 30.46 -27.47
C GLY A 301 2.54 31.77 -26.71
N SER A 302 1.47 32.35 -26.16
CA SER A 302 1.51 33.54 -25.31
C SER A 302 1.23 33.25 -23.83
N GLU A 303 1.08 31.98 -23.46
CA GLU A 303 0.78 31.57 -22.09
C GLU A 303 2.04 31.49 -21.20
N THR A 304 1.91 31.93 -19.94
CA THR A 304 2.95 31.76 -18.91
C THR A 304 2.54 30.66 -17.94
N ILE A 305 3.41 29.66 -17.75
CA ILE A 305 3.15 28.56 -16.82
C ILE A 305 3.08 29.10 -15.39
N ASP A 306 2.16 28.53 -14.62
CA ASP A 306 2.02 28.84 -13.21
C ASP A 306 3.32 28.51 -12.44
N SER A 307 3.88 29.52 -11.77
CA SER A 307 5.16 29.39 -11.05
C SER A 307 5.10 28.36 -9.91
N ILE A 308 3.96 28.25 -9.22
CA ILE A 308 3.76 27.27 -8.13
C ILE A 308 3.68 25.85 -8.71
N PHE A 309 2.96 25.67 -9.82
CA PHE A 309 2.93 24.40 -10.56
C PHE A 309 4.33 23.96 -10.97
N LEU A 310 5.12 24.90 -11.51
CA LEU A 310 6.48 24.64 -11.97
C LEU A 310 7.42 24.27 -10.81
N GLU A 311 7.36 24.98 -9.69
CA GLU A 311 8.12 24.67 -8.48
C GLU A 311 7.82 23.23 -8.01
N LYS A 312 6.53 22.88 -7.88
CA LYS A 312 6.10 21.54 -7.47
C LYS A 312 6.51 20.46 -8.47
N LEU A 313 6.47 20.75 -9.77
CA LEU A 313 6.93 19.84 -10.80
C LEU A 313 8.43 19.57 -10.68
N ASN A 314 9.25 20.61 -10.51
CA ASN A 314 10.71 20.47 -10.35
C ASN A 314 11.11 19.64 -9.15
N ILE A 315 10.33 19.73 -8.07
CA ILE A 315 10.51 18.90 -6.89
C ILE A 315 10.24 17.41 -7.21
N LYS A 316 9.23 17.13 -8.03
CA LYS A 316 8.74 15.77 -8.29
C LYS A 316 9.49 15.05 -9.43
N ILE A 317 10.03 15.78 -10.40
CA ILE A 317 10.81 15.20 -11.50
C ILE A 317 12.24 14.85 -11.05
N ASN A 318 12.76 13.73 -11.56
CA ASN A 318 14.10 13.25 -11.21
C ASN A 318 15.22 13.99 -11.95
N ASP A 319 14.96 14.43 -13.19
CA ASP A 319 15.90 15.15 -14.04
C ASP A 319 15.17 16.23 -14.84
N LYS A 320 15.74 17.43 -14.87
CA LYS A 320 15.25 18.57 -15.65
C LYS A 320 15.45 18.34 -17.15
N ASN A 321 16.48 17.60 -17.54
CA ASN A 321 16.73 17.25 -18.94
C ASN A 321 15.61 16.37 -19.52
N ASP A 322 15.05 15.46 -18.70
CA ASP A 322 13.90 14.63 -19.09
C ASP A 322 12.68 15.50 -19.42
N LEU A 323 12.45 16.57 -18.65
CA LEU A 323 11.37 17.53 -18.90
C LEU A 323 11.62 18.30 -20.20
N GLU A 324 12.83 18.83 -20.41
CA GLU A 324 13.18 19.56 -21.64
C GLU A 324 12.99 18.69 -22.89
N TYR A 325 13.48 17.45 -22.85
CA TYR A 325 13.34 16.49 -23.94
C TYR A 325 11.86 16.14 -24.19
N PHE A 326 11.10 15.89 -23.12
CA PHE A 326 9.68 15.56 -23.23
C PHE A 326 8.85 16.69 -23.84
N VAL A 327 9.07 17.93 -23.39
CA VAL A 327 8.41 19.14 -23.90
C VAL A 327 8.74 19.36 -25.38
N LYS A 328 10.02 19.23 -25.76
CA LYS A 328 10.48 19.34 -27.15
C LYS A 328 9.81 18.28 -28.04
N ASN A 329 9.74 17.04 -27.58
CA ASN A 329 9.14 15.94 -28.34
C ASN A 329 7.63 16.10 -28.53
N LEU A 330 6.94 16.69 -27.55
CA LEU A 330 5.51 16.99 -27.66
C LEU A 330 5.19 18.17 -28.58
N GLY A 331 6.18 19.01 -28.89
CA GLY A 331 5.99 20.20 -29.75
C GLY A 331 5.31 21.34 -29.02
N ILE A 332 5.49 21.46 -27.71
CA ILE A 332 4.99 22.57 -26.91
C ILE A 332 5.80 23.83 -27.29
N PRO A 333 5.15 24.98 -27.63
CA PRO A 333 5.87 26.19 -28.05
C PRO A 333 6.87 26.69 -27.00
N MET A 334 8.12 26.87 -27.43
CA MET A 334 9.30 27.15 -26.60
C MET A 334 9.31 28.55 -25.95
N ASN A 335 8.34 29.42 -26.28
CA ASN A 335 8.16 30.73 -25.63
C ASN A 335 7.54 30.61 -24.22
N ILE A 336 7.11 29.40 -23.85
CA ILE A 336 6.80 29.05 -22.46
C ILE A 336 8.15 28.78 -21.77
N ASN A 337 8.65 29.80 -21.08
CA ASN A 337 10.03 29.87 -20.61
C ASN A 337 10.26 29.08 -19.31
N LEU A 338 9.85 27.80 -19.29
CA LEU A 338 10.08 26.83 -18.21
C LEU A 338 11.53 26.88 -17.69
N LEU A 339 12.49 27.18 -18.55
CA LEU A 339 13.91 27.19 -18.25
C LEU A 339 14.41 28.48 -17.61
N GLU A 340 13.94 29.64 -18.05
CA GLU A 340 14.33 30.94 -17.48
C GLU A 340 13.60 31.20 -16.16
N ASP A 341 12.33 30.81 -16.03
CA ASP A 341 11.59 30.95 -14.77
C ASP A 341 12.20 30.06 -13.65
N ILE A 342 12.70 28.88 -13.99
CA ILE A 342 13.46 28.03 -13.04
C ILE A 342 14.79 28.67 -12.62
N LYS A 343 15.50 29.32 -13.55
CA LYS A 343 16.77 29.98 -13.22
C LYS A 343 16.55 31.17 -12.29
N VAL A 344 15.53 31.99 -12.58
CA VAL A 344 15.17 33.15 -11.76
C VAL A 344 14.75 32.73 -10.34
N ILE A 345 13.91 31.70 -10.20
CA ILE A 345 13.52 31.19 -8.87
C ILE A 345 14.74 30.62 -8.12
N HIS A 346 15.62 29.87 -8.79
CA HIS A 346 16.81 29.30 -8.15
C HIS A 346 17.81 30.40 -7.71
N GLU A 347 17.97 31.47 -8.50
CA GLU A 347 18.81 32.63 -8.14
C GLU A 347 18.23 33.42 -6.96
N ILE A 348 16.92 33.65 -6.93
CA ILE A 348 16.22 34.31 -5.79
C ILE A 348 16.35 33.49 -4.51
N MET A 349 16.16 32.16 -4.58
CA MET A 349 16.31 31.28 -3.43
C MET A 349 17.76 31.23 -2.91
N ILE A 350 18.76 31.24 -3.81
CA ILE A 350 20.18 31.30 -3.44
C ILE A 350 20.52 32.65 -2.80
N GLU A 351 19.98 33.77 -3.30
CA GLU A 351 20.19 35.10 -2.71
C GLU A 351 19.55 35.26 -1.33
N GLU A 352 18.34 34.73 -1.11
CA GLU A 352 17.70 34.71 0.21
C GLU A 352 18.49 33.83 1.20
N SER A 353 18.92 32.65 0.76
CA SER A 353 19.76 31.73 1.56
C SER A 353 21.09 32.37 1.94
N ASN A 354 21.74 33.06 0.99
CA ASN A 354 23.02 33.73 1.22
C ASN A 354 22.87 34.97 2.09
N SER A 355 21.76 35.71 1.97
CA SER A 355 21.46 36.86 2.83
C SER A 355 21.21 36.42 4.28
N LEU A 356 20.51 35.30 4.47
CA LEU A 356 20.29 34.68 5.78
C LEU A 356 21.60 34.15 6.38
N ASN A 357 22.42 33.45 5.59
CA ASN A 357 23.73 32.94 6.02
C ASN A 357 24.72 34.06 6.34
N LYS A 358 24.65 35.20 5.63
CA LYS A 358 25.47 36.38 5.92
C LYS A 358 25.03 37.05 7.23
N ALA A 359 23.72 37.13 7.49
CA ALA A 359 23.20 37.58 8.79
C ALA A 359 23.62 36.65 9.95
N ILE A 360 23.59 35.33 9.74
CA ILE A 360 24.01 34.32 10.71
C ILE A 360 25.54 34.34 10.95
N SER A 361 26.35 34.52 9.90
CA SER A 361 27.81 34.61 10.03
C SER A 361 28.27 35.86 10.79
N THR A 362 27.52 36.97 10.68
CA THR A 362 27.79 38.21 11.41
C THR A 362 27.40 38.09 12.88
N PHE A 363 26.40 37.24 13.20
CA PHE A 363 26.02 36.90 14.58
C PHE A 363 27.00 35.93 15.25
N ASN A 364 27.53 34.95 14.51
CA ASN A 364 28.41 33.90 15.06
C ASN A 364 29.87 34.32 15.28
N THR A 365 30.33 35.43 14.71
CA THR A 365 31.68 35.97 14.97
C THR A 365 31.88 36.53 16.39
N ASN A 366 30.81 36.67 17.19
CA ASN A 366 30.89 37.20 18.56
C ASN A 366 30.75 36.16 19.68
N GLN A 367 30.71 34.86 19.37
CA GLN A 367 30.83 33.81 20.38
C GLN A 367 31.69 32.66 19.87
N ASN A 368 32.97 32.72 20.18
CA ASN A 368 33.83 31.55 20.20
C ASN A 368 34.25 31.26 21.64
N VAL A 369 34.47 29.96 21.87
CA VAL A 369 34.93 29.30 23.10
C VAL A 369 33.79 28.86 24.03
N ILE A 370 33.32 27.62 23.85
CA ILE A 370 33.34 26.57 24.89
C ILE A 370 33.37 25.19 24.19
N SER A 371 34.26 24.37 24.73
CA SER A 371 34.68 23.01 24.42
C SER A 371 33.62 21.96 24.09
N ASN A 372 34.08 20.94 23.33
CA ASN A 372 33.50 19.60 23.15
C ASN A 372 33.09 18.96 24.49
N ASP A 373 31.82 19.09 24.87
CA ASP A 373 31.15 18.24 25.87
C ASP A 373 29.64 18.56 25.90
N LYS A 374 28.88 18.15 24.89
CA LYS A 374 27.40 18.17 24.92
C LYS A 374 26.77 17.00 24.14
N PHE A 375 27.12 15.78 24.53
CA PHE A 375 26.26 14.59 24.34
C PHE A 375 25.83 14.07 25.72
N LYS A 376 25.32 14.97 26.54
CA LYS A 376 24.55 14.66 27.74
C LYS A 376 23.51 15.75 27.81
N ASP A 377 22.30 15.46 27.36
CA ASP A 377 21.07 15.84 28.04
C ASP A 377 19.87 15.18 27.34
N ASN A 378 19.01 14.56 28.15
CA ASN A 378 17.76 13.85 27.83
C ASN A 378 17.86 12.48 27.15
N VAL A 379 18.50 11.51 27.83
CA VAL A 379 18.27 10.08 27.56
C VAL A 379 17.07 9.60 28.37
N THR A 380 15.92 9.45 27.73
CA THR A 380 14.74 8.80 28.34
C THR A 380 14.92 7.28 28.19
N LYS A 381 15.19 6.57 29.29
CA LYS A 381 15.29 5.10 29.29
C LYS A 381 13.90 4.49 29.53
N TYR A 382 13.34 3.84 28.52
CA TYR A 382 12.19 2.98 28.68
C TYR A 382 12.65 1.52 28.87
N SER A 383 12.52 0.97 30.08
CA SER A 383 12.75 -0.45 30.32
C SER A 383 11.45 -1.21 30.08
N ASN A 384 11.28 -1.85 28.91
CA ASN A 384 10.33 -2.95 28.76
C ASN A 384 10.68 -3.81 27.53
N SER A 385 10.74 -5.13 27.76
CA SER A 385 11.19 -6.15 26.81
C SER A 385 10.17 -6.38 25.69
N LEU A 386 10.40 -5.77 24.53
CA LEU A 386 9.82 -6.22 23.26
C LEU A 386 10.82 -7.14 22.56
N LYS A 387 10.42 -8.38 22.24
CA LYS A 387 11.26 -9.32 21.49
C LYS A 387 11.44 -8.84 20.04
N LYS A 388 12.66 -8.96 19.52
CA LYS A 388 13.10 -8.65 18.15
C LYS A 388 12.34 -9.45 17.07
N TRP A 389 11.11 -9.06 16.74
CA TRP A 389 10.26 -9.75 15.77
C TRP A 389 9.64 -8.85 14.67
N ARG A 390 9.99 -7.55 14.60
CA ARG A 390 9.45 -6.58 13.63
C ARG A 390 10.51 -5.58 13.14
N SER A 391 10.22 -4.84 12.07
CA SER A 391 11.09 -3.79 11.51
C SER A 391 11.25 -2.60 12.48
N VAL A 392 12.22 -1.74 12.21
CA VAL A 392 12.58 -0.60 13.08
C VAL A 392 11.41 0.38 13.19
N GLU A 393 10.70 0.60 12.09
CA GLU A 393 9.54 1.48 11.96
C GLU A 393 8.39 0.99 12.84
N THR A 394 8.06 -0.30 12.74
CA THR A 394 6.99 -0.90 13.55
C THR A 394 7.31 -0.92 15.03
N ASN A 395 8.58 -1.13 15.40
CA ASN A 395 8.98 -1.07 16.81
C ASN A 395 8.90 0.35 17.34
N LEU A 396 9.37 1.34 16.58
CA LEU A 396 9.31 2.75 16.99
C LEU A 396 7.88 3.23 17.18
N ALA A 397 6.97 2.89 16.26
CA ALA A 397 5.55 3.18 16.40
C ALA A 397 4.97 2.61 17.70
N ALA A 398 5.25 1.34 18.00
CA ALA A 398 4.78 0.67 19.20
C ALA A 398 5.35 1.25 20.52
N PHE A 399 6.56 1.85 20.48
CA PHE A 399 7.11 2.57 21.62
C PHE A 399 6.43 3.93 21.79
N LEU A 400 6.24 4.67 20.70
CA LEU A 400 5.58 5.98 20.71
C LEU A 400 4.12 5.90 21.19
N GLU A 401 3.36 4.86 20.81
CA GLU A 401 1.98 4.63 21.29
C GLU A 401 1.87 4.44 22.81
N ARG A 402 2.99 4.13 23.50
CA ARG A 402 3.02 3.90 24.95
C ARG A 402 3.46 5.14 25.73
N GLU A 403 3.81 6.23 25.06
CA GLU A 403 4.14 7.48 25.74
C GLU A 403 2.86 8.17 26.24
N ASP A 404 2.82 8.57 27.52
CA ASP A 404 1.64 9.20 28.14
C ASP A 404 1.13 10.47 27.43
N SER A 405 1.97 11.09 26.60
CA SER A 405 1.64 12.31 25.84
C SER A 405 1.20 12.06 24.40
N VAL A 406 1.11 10.79 23.97
CA VAL A 406 0.66 10.37 22.65
C VAL A 406 -0.74 9.81 22.74
N ASP A 407 -1.67 10.43 22.01
CA ASP A 407 -3.04 9.92 21.91
C ASP A 407 -3.13 8.76 20.92
N ARG A 408 -2.36 8.85 19.82
CA ARG A 408 -2.36 7.88 18.72
C ARG A 408 -1.10 8.00 17.88
N VAL A 409 -0.62 6.86 17.38
CA VAL A 409 0.35 6.81 16.28
C VAL A 409 -0.33 6.17 15.06
N GLN A 410 -0.05 6.68 13.87
CA GLN A 410 -0.54 6.13 12.61
C GLN A 410 0.64 5.84 11.70
N ASP A 411 0.78 4.59 11.26
CA ASP A 411 1.77 4.17 10.27
C ASP A 411 1.29 4.52 8.85
N VAL A 412 2.06 5.36 8.18
CA VAL A 412 1.83 5.86 6.81
C VAL A 412 3.03 5.60 5.90
N SER A 413 3.99 4.75 6.31
CA SER A 413 5.20 4.40 5.56
C SER A 413 4.92 3.92 4.13
N LYS A 414 3.74 3.32 3.90
CA LYS A 414 3.30 2.81 2.58
C LYS A 414 2.51 3.82 1.75
N SER A 415 2.26 5.00 2.29
CA SER A 415 1.44 6.05 1.68
C SER A 415 2.25 7.00 0.79
N ASN A 416 3.59 6.85 0.73
CA ASN A 416 4.51 7.70 -0.02
C ASN A 416 4.36 9.20 0.29
N LEU A 417 4.07 9.53 1.56
CA LEU A 417 3.85 10.91 2.01
C LEU A 417 5.16 11.64 2.33
N GLY A 418 6.31 10.97 2.24
CA GLY A 418 7.62 11.53 2.60
C GLY A 418 7.92 11.47 4.10
N TYR A 419 7.17 10.69 4.86
CA TYR A 419 7.42 10.31 6.26
C TYR A 419 6.73 8.96 6.55
N ASP A 420 7.11 8.30 7.64
CA ASP A 420 6.63 6.98 8.01
C ASP A 420 5.48 6.98 9.01
N LEU A 421 5.48 7.91 9.98
CA LEU A 421 4.48 7.95 11.06
C LEU A 421 3.85 9.33 11.22
N GLU A 422 2.57 9.35 11.60
CA GLU A 422 1.91 10.51 12.20
C GLU A 422 1.68 10.26 13.70
N VAL A 423 2.15 11.17 14.54
CA VAL A 423 2.02 11.08 16.00
C VAL A 423 1.13 12.21 16.50
N TYR A 424 0.01 11.84 17.10
CA TYR A 424 -1.01 12.75 17.59
C TYR A 424 -0.78 13.02 19.09
N ARG A 425 -0.56 14.29 19.45
CA ARG A 425 -0.36 14.76 20.82
C ARG A 425 -1.29 15.96 21.11
N GLY A 426 -2.49 15.68 21.60
CA GLY A 426 -3.56 16.64 21.78
C GLY A 426 -4.01 17.24 20.45
N SER A 427 -3.85 18.56 20.30
CA SER A 427 -4.17 19.27 19.05
C SER A 427 -3.00 19.33 18.05
N ASN A 428 -1.82 18.81 18.42
CA ASN A 428 -0.64 18.83 17.57
C ASN A 428 -0.42 17.48 16.89
N ILE A 429 0.11 17.52 15.66
CA ILE A 429 0.50 16.36 14.88
C ILE A 429 1.97 16.52 14.51
N GLU A 430 2.77 15.52 14.86
CA GLU A 430 4.16 15.39 14.47
C GLU A 430 4.29 14.33 13.37
N TYR A 431 5.09 14.61 12.35
CA TYR A 431 5.30 13.74 11.19
C TYR A 431 6.72 13.19 11.24
N ILE A 432 6.86 11.87 11.37
CA ILE A 432 8.14 11.23 11.67
C ILE A 432 8.59 10.34 10.51
N GLU A 433 9.76 10.65 9.94
CA GLU A 433 10.49 9.80 8.98
C GLU A 433 11.57 9.00 9.70
N ILE A 434 11.66 7.69 9.44
CA ILE A 434 12.50 6.77 10.20
C ILE A 434 13.66 6.26 9.34
N LYS A 435 14.89 6.46 9.83
CA LYS A 435 16.11 5.93 9.19
C LYS A 435 16.77 4.90 10.07
N SER A 436 16.75 3.64 9.63
CA SER A 436 17.50 2.57 10.28
C SER A 436 18.99 2.69 10.00
N VAL A 437 19.81 2.60 11.05
CA VAL A 437 21.28 2.63 10.98
C VAL A 437 21.91 1.51 11.81
N ASP A 438 23.05 1.00 11.35
CA ASP A 438 23.83 -0.02 12.08
C ASP A 438 24.51 0.56 13.34
N SER A 439 24.86 1.84 13.30
CA SER A 439 25.49 2.57 14.41
C SER A 439 25.02 4.02 14.45
N MET A 440 24.84 4.57 15.65
CA MET A 440 24.55 5.99 15.82
C MET A 440 25.69 6.84 15.26
N GLY A 441 25.34 7.85 14.46
CA GLY A 441 26.29 8.68 13.71
C GLY A 441 26.67 8.14 12.33
N ALA A 442 26.13 7.00 11.89
CA ALA A 442 26.29 6.55 10.51
C ALA A 442 25.64 7.53 9.53
N PRO A 443 26.17 7.68 8.30
CA PRO A 443 25.54 8.49 7.27
C PRO A 443 24.12 8.01 6.96
N ILE A 444 23.21 8.96 6.83
CA ILE A 444 21.84 8.72 6.37
C ILE A 444 21.60 9.47 5.06
N SER A 445 20.65 9.01 4.27
CA SER A 445 20.21 9.68 3.03
C SER A 445 18.74 9.98 3.13
N MET A 446 18.35 11.18 2.67
CA MET A 446 16.95 11.51 2.46
C MET A 446 16.62 11.36 0.98
N THR A 447 15.43 10.82 0.67
CA THR A 447 14.88 10.88 -0.68
C THR A 447 14.39 12.29 -0.99
N ASN A 448 14.19 12.61 -2.27
CA ASN A 448 13.63 13.93 -2.65
C ASN A 448 12.24 14.16 -2.03
N ASN A 449 11.41 13.11 -1.94
CA ASN A 449 10.08 13.19 -1.35
C ASN A 449 10.13 13.57 0.15
N GLU A 450 11.02 12.91 0.91
CA GLU A 450 11.27 13.23 2.33
C GLU A 450 11.82 14.64 2.51
N TYR A 451 12.78 15.03 1.67
CA TYR A 451 13.36 16.37 1.71
C TYR A 451 12.30 17.45 1.50
N SER A 452 11.47 17.29 0.47
CA SER A 452 10.42 18.26 0.14
C SER A 452 9.34 18.33 1.21
N THR A 453 8.94 17.17 1.75
CA THR A 453 7.95 17.12 2.82
C THR A 453 8.48 17.73 4.12
N ALA A 454 9.75 17.51 4.44
CA ALA A 454 10.42 18.15 5.57
C ALA A 454 10.46 19.68 5.43
N ASN A 455 10.69 20.19 4.21
CA ASN A 455 10.69 21.63 3.94
C ASN A 455 9.31 22.27 4.12
N GLU A 456 8.24 21.56 3.74
CA GLU A 456 6.86 22.02 3.90
C GLU A 456 6.44 22.04 5.38
N LEU A 457 6.70 20.94 6.10
CA LEU A 457 6.21 20.73 7.46
C LEU A 457 7.09 21.36 8.54
N LYS A 458 8.36 21.68 8.24
CA LYS A 458 9.30 22.41 9.10
C LYS A 458 9.37 21.83 10.52
N GLU A 459 8.94 22.60 11.52
CA GLU A 459 8.95 22.21 12.95
C GLU A 459 8.08 21.00 13.28
N LYS A 460 7.11 20.67 12.41
CA LYS A 460 6.28 19.48 12.58
C LYS A 460 6.93 18.22 12.01
N TYR A 461 7.98 18.35 11.22
CA TYR A 461 8.71 17.23 10.65
C TYR A 461 9.86 16.80 11.56
N ILE A 462 9.93 15.51 11.84
CA ILE A 462 10.95 14.90 12.70
C ILE A 462 11.63 13.78 11.93
N LEU A 463 12.95 13.83 11.86
CA LEU A 463 13.77 12.71 11.41
C LEU A 463 14.16 11.86 12.62
N ALA A 464 13.73 10.60 12.66
CA ALA A 464 14.09 9.62 13.68
C ALA A 464 15.18 8.68 13.15
N ILE A 465 16.41 8.86 13.62
CA ILE A 465 17.53 7.97 13.30
C ILE A 465 17.56 6.87 14.35
N ALA A 466 17.33 5.63 13.94
CA ALA A 466 17.06 4.53 14.84
C ALA A 466 18.07 3.38 14.65
N LYS A 467 18.70 2.97 15.75
CA LYS A 467 19.58 1.80 15.83
C LYS A 467 18.90 0.75 16.70
N GLN A 468 18.66 -0.41 16.12
CA GLN A 468 18.02 -1.51 16.83
C GLN A 468 19.00 -2.67 17.09
N THR A 469 19.04 -3.16 18.33
CA THR A 469 19.77 -4.37 18.72
C THR A 469 18.79 -5.48 19.09
N THR A 470 19.29 -6.61 19.62
CA THR A 470 18.43 -7.67 20.18
C THR A 470 17.61 -7.21 21.38
N ASP A 471 18.15 -6.26 22.15
CA ASP A 471 17.66 -5.95 23.50
C ASP A 471 17.31 -4.46 23.67
N SER A 472 17.60 -3.61 22.68
CA SER A 472 17.36 -2.17 22.74
C SER A 472 16.98 -1.57 21.38
N LEU A 473 16.21 -0.49 21.43
CA LEU A 473 16.02 0.45 20.33
C LEU A 473 16.54 1.81 20.81
N GLU A 474 17.62 2.28 20.20
CA GLU A 474 18.15 3.62 20.41
C GLU A 474 17.63 4.53 19.29
N VAL A 475 17.12 5.72 19.63
CA VAL A 475 16.56 6.65 18.65
C VAL A 475 17.06 8.06 18.91
N CYS A 476 17.51 8.73 17.85
CA CYS A 476 17.85 10.15 17.85
C CYS A 476 16.79 10.90 17.03
N TYR A 477 16.05 11.80 17.67
CA TYR A 477 15.05 12.63 17.01
C TYR A 477 15.65 13.99 16.64
N VAL A 478 15.51 14.36 15.37
CA VAL A 478 15.94 15.65 14.84
C VAL A 478 14.71 16.37 14.30
N LYS A 479 14.21 17.36 15.05
CA LYS A 479 13.13 18.24 14.58
C LYS A 479 13.67 19.18 13.50
N ASN A 480 12.87 19.52 12.50
CA ASN A 480 13.26 20.39 11.39
C ASN A 480 14.66 20.04 10.83
N PRO A 481 14.84 18.83 10.28
CA PRO A 481 16.16 18.30 9.94
C PRO A 481 16.88 19.11 8.87
N LEU A 482 16.16 19.84 8.01
CA LEU A 482 16.77 20.70 6.99
C LEU A 482 17.46 21.93 7.59
N TYR A 483 17.01 22.38 8.77
CA TYR A 483 17.67 23.46 9.51
C TYR A 483 18.77 22.92 10.44
N ASN A 484 18.56 21.73 11.02
CA ASN A 484 19.40 21.20 12.10
C ASN A 484 20.47 20.19 11.63
N VAL A 485 20.51 19.81 10.35
CA VAL A 485 21.51 18.86 9.80
C VAL A 485 22.08 19.39 8.49
N ASN A 486 23.40 19.24 8.31
CA ASN A 486 24.06 19.56 7.05
C ASN A 486 23.90 18.40 6.05
N LEU A 487 22.99 18.56 5.09
CA LEU A 487 22.80 17.63 3.99
C LEU A 487 23.64 18.02 2.77
N THR A 488 24.26 17.05 2.10
CA THR A 488 24.97 17.27 0.83
C THR A 488 24.27 16.53 -0.29
N LYS A 489 23.88 17.24 -1.35
CA LYS A 489 23.28 16.63 -2.54
C LYS A 489 24.33 15.78 -3.27
N ARG A 490 24.02 14.52 -3.56
CA ARG A 490 24.92 13.56 -4.25
C ARG A 490 24.23 12.95 -5.46
N VAL A 491 24.98 12.75 -6.54
CA VAL A 491 24.54 11.99 -7.72
C VAL A 491 24.73 10.50 -7.42
N THR A 492 23.63 9.72 -7.45
CA THR A 492 23.63 8.30 -7.05
C THR A 492 23.59 7.32 -8.22
N ARG A 493 23.33 7.79 -9.44
CA ARG A 493 23.28 6.94 -10.64
C ARG A 493 23.90 7.67 -11.84
N TRP A 494 24.70 6.93 -12.60
CA TRP A 494 25.19 7.34 -13.92
C TRP A 494 24.39 6.55 -14.95
N ASP A 495 23.69 7.25 -15.84
CA ASP A 495 23.07 6.65 -17.02
C ASP A 495 23.83 7.11 -18.26
N TRP A 496 24.07 6.17 -19.18
CA TRP A 496 24.65 6.46 -20.49
C TRP A 496 23.50 6.58 -21.49
N VAL A 497 23.21 7.80 -21.90
CA VAL A 497 22.13 8.12 -22.86
C VAL A 497 22.76 8.36 -24.23
N CYS A 498 22.13 7.84 -25.28
CA CYS A 498 22.54 7.99 -26.67
C CYS A 498 21.35 8.49 -27.47
N ASP A 499 21.34 9.80 -27.75
CA ASP A 499 20.23 10.48 -28.45
C ASP A 499 20.24 10.20 -29.96
N GLU A 500 21.42 9.87 -30.50
CA GLU A 500 21.63 9.56 -31.91
C GLU A 500 22.62 8.40 -32.03
N TYR A 501 22.29 7.40 -32.84
CA TYR A 501 23.18 6.29 -33.16
C TYR A 501 23.26 6.07 -34.67
N THR A 502 24.39 5.52 -35.11
CA THR A 502 24.59 5.06 -36.48
C THR A 502 25.03 3.59 -36.45
N GLY A 503 24.56 2.78 -37.40
CA GLY A 503 24.84 1.35 -37.44
C GLY A 503 24.31 0.68 -38.69
N ALA A 504 24.71 -0.57 -38.93
CA ALA A 504 24.16 -1.38 -40.01
C ALA A 504 22.73 -1.80 -39.66
N ILE A 505 21.77 -1.36 -40.47
CA ILE A 505 20.36 -1.71 -40.33
C ILE A 505 20.09 -2.96 -41.16
N SER A 506 19.55 -3.99 -40.53
CA SER A 506 19.04 -5.19 -41.21
C SER A 506 17.55 -5.29 -40.99
N TYR A 507 16.80 -5.54 -42.06
CA TYR A 507 15.35 -5.74 -42.02
C TYR A 507 15.05 -7.24 -42.07
N TYR A 508 14.13 -7.69 -41.24
CA TYR A 508 13.60 -9.04 -41.25
C TYR A 508 12.09 -8.95 -41.38
N ASP A 509 11.54 -9.53 -42.44
CA ASP A 509 10.10 -9.64 -42.66
C ASP A 509 9.56 -10.88 -41.92
N PHE A 510 8.30 -10.81 -41.50
CA PHE A 510 7.58 -11.92 -40.86
C PHE A 510 6.92 -12.86 -41.86
#